data_AF-A0A973TGH4-F1
#
_entry.id   AF-A0A973TGH4-F1
#
_cell.length_a   1.000
_cell.length_b   1.000
_cell.length_c   1.000
_cell.angle_alpha   90.00
_cell.angle_beta   90.00
_cell.angle_gamma   90.00
#
_symmetry.space_group_name_H-M   'P 1'
#
loop_
_entity.id
_entity.type
_entity.pdbx_description
1 polymer ?
#
loop_
_entity_poly.entity_id
_entity_poly.type
_entity_poly.pdbx_seq_one_letter_code
_entity_poly.pdbx_strand_id
1 'polypeptide(L)'
;ADDMLLDIGPQTAARYAELIKAAGTVVWNGPVGVFEFDAFGKGTEVLARAIAASKAFSIAGGGDTLAAVDKYGIEDDVSYISTGGGAFLEFLEGKELPAVAALKARA
;
A
#
# COMPACT_ATOMS: atom_id res chain seq x y z
N ALA A 1 5.40 18.99 26.13
CA ALA A 1 5.02 19.04 24.71
C ALA A 1 5.84 17.96 24.06
N ASP A 2 5.35 16.72 24.19
CA ASP A 2 6.13 15.49 24.04
C ASP A 2 5.33 14.42 23.27
N ASP A 3 4.29 14.85 22.55
CA ASP A 3 3.42 13.92 21.81
C ASP A 3 4.05 13.57 20.46
N MET A 4 4.06 12.28 20.14
CA MET A 4 4.47 11.75 18.83
C MET A 4 3.24 11.32 18.02
N LEU A 5 3.22 11.67 16.73
CA LEU A 5 2.20 11.19 15.80
C LEU A 5 2.58 9.78 15.32
N LEU A 6 1.83 8.78 15.79
CA LEU A 6 2.10 7.37 15.51
C LEU A 6 1.05 6.71 14.60
N ASP A 7 -0.11 7.34 14.41
CA ASP A 7 -1.16 6.93 13.47
C ASP A 7 -1.98 8.16 13.04
N ILE A 8 -2.75 8.01 11.97
CA ILE A 8 -3.76 8.98 11.57
C ILE A 8 -5.02 8.87 12.45
N GLY A 9 -5.70 10.00 12.65
CA GLY A 9 -6.97 10.02 13.36
C GLY A 9 -8.13 9.39 12.56
N PRO A 10 -9.24 9.04 13.23
CA PRO A 10 -10.38 8.34 12.62
C PRO A 10 -11.05 9.13 11.48
N GLN A 11 -11.06 10.47 11.57
CA GLN A 11 -11.63 11.31 10.52
C GLN A 11 -10.79 11.27 9.23
N THR A 12 -9.46 11.26 9.36
CA THR A 12 -8.54 11.13 8.23
C THR A 12 -8.66 9.75 7.60
N ALA A 13 -8.70 8.70 8.42
CA ALA A 13 -8.87 7.33 7.95
C ALA A 13 -10.19 7.14 7.16
N ALA A 14 -11.30 7.67 7.68
CA ALA A 14 -12.59 7.64 6.99
C ALA A 14 -12.56 8.40 5.66
N ARG A 15 -11.91 9.57 5.62
CA ARG A 15 -11.76 10.34 4.39
C ARG A 15 -10.93 9.58 3.35
N TYR A 16 -9.84 8.94 3.75
CA TYR A 16 -9.03 8.13 2.84
C TYR A 16 -9.80 6.92 2.32
N ALA A 17 -10.58 6.25 3.16
CA ALA A 17 -11.43 5.14 2.73
C ALA A 17 -12.43 5.55 1.64
N GLU A 18 -13.08 6.71 1.76
CA GLU A 18 -13.99 7.21 0.72
C GLU A 18 -13.25 7.55 -0.60
N LEU A 19 -12.03 8.09 -0.52
CA LEU A 19 -11.20 8.33 -1.71
C LEU A 19 -10.82 7.01 -2.40
N ILE A 20 -10.41 5.99 -1.63
CA ILE A 20 -10.06 4.66 -2.15
C ILE A 20 -11.26 3.99 -2.81
N LYS A 21 -12.45 4.11 -2.20
CA LYS A 21 -13.71 3.59 -2.75
C LYS A 21 -14.10 4.22 -4.08
N ALA A 22 -13.76 5.49 -4.29
CA ALA A 22 -14.02 6.21 -5.53
C ALA A 22 -12.94 6.00 -6.61
N ALA A 23 -11.79 5.41 -6.27
CA ALA A 23 -10.68 5.22 -7.19
C ALA A 23 -10.96 4.12 -8.22
N GLY A 24 -10.43 4.28 -9.43
CA GLY A 24 -10.38 3.21 -10.44
C GLY A 24 -9.14 2.32 -10.34
N THR A 25 -8.08 2.84 -9.73
CA THR A 25 -6.80 2.13 -9.52
C THR A 25 -6.17 2.61 -8.23
N VAL A 26 -5.59 1.68 -7.45
CA VAL A 26 -4.89 1.96 -6.20
C VAL A 26 -3.48 1.40 -6.29
N VAL A 27 -2.49 2.23 -5.97
CA VAL A 27 -1.11 1.79 -5.73
C VAL A 27 -0.81 2.03 -4.26
N TRP A 28 -0.56 0.96 -3.51
CA TRP A 28 -0.31 0.98 -2.08
C TRP A 28 1.14 0.63 -1.78
N ASN A 29 1.86 1.59 -1.18
CA ASN A 29 3.27 1.49 -0.83
C ASN A 29 3.55 2.15 0.53
N GLY A 30 3.12 1.48 1.60
CA GLY A 30 3.41 1.85 2.98
C GLY A 30 2.17 2.08 3.85
N PRO A 31 2.26 1.84 5.17
CA PRO A 31 1.20 2.12 6.13
C PRO A 31 1.06 3.62 6.42
N VAL A 32 0.02 3.98 7.18
CA VAL A 32 -0.23 5.38 7.64
C VAL A 32 0.01 5.57 9.14
N GLY A 33 0.47 4.52 9.82
CA GLY A 33 0.80 4.48 11.23
C GLY A 33 1.71 3.30 11.56
N VAL A 34 2.20 3.25 12.79
CA VAL A 34 3.04 2.17 13.33
C VAL A 34 2.15 0.96 13.67
N PHE A 35 1.64 0.34 12.61
CA PHE A 35 0.56 -0.64 12.64
C PHE A 35 0.92 -1.95 13.36
N GLU A 36 2.20 -2.17 13.63
CA GLU A 36 2.70 -3.26 14.47
C GLU A 36 2.12 -3.18 15.89
N PHE A 37 1.83 -1.97 16.38
CA PHE A 37 1.15 -1.74 17.65
C PHE A 37 -0.34 -1.47 17.41
N ASP A 38 -1.22 -2.26 18.01
CA ASP A 38 -2.68 -2.14 17.78
C ASP A 38 -3.24 -0.76 18.18
N ALA A 39 -2.62 -0.09 19.15
CA ALA A 39 -2.97 1.28 19.55
C ALA A 39 -2.76 2.32 18.43
N PHE A 40 -1.92 2.00 17.43
CA PHE A 40 -1.50 2.88 16.33
C PHE A 40 -1.68 2.23 14.96
N GLY A 41 -2.51 1.19 14.87
CA GLY A 41 -2.77 0.46 13.63
C GLY A 41 -4.14 0.71 13.03
N LYS A 42 -5.00 1.54 13.64
CA LYS A 42 -6.38 1.64 13.19
C LYS A 42 -6.50 2.38 11.86
N GLY A 43 -5.65 3.38 11.61
CA GLY A 43 -5.57 4.05 10.33
C GLY A 43 -5.23 3.07 9.21
N THR A 44 -4.15 2.31 9.38
CA THR A 44 -3.71 1.32 8.38
C THR A 44 -4.75 0.22 8.17
N GLU A 45 -5.40 -0.27 9.23
CA GLU A 45 -6.49 -1.25 9.11
C GLU A 45 -7.65 -0.70 8.25
N VAL A 46 -8.09 0.54 8.51
CA VAL A 46 -9.19 1.16 7.74
C VAL A 46 -8.83 1.28 6.27
N LEU A 47 -7.59 1.67 5.95
CA LEU A 47 -7.11 1.73 4.57
C LEU A 47 -7.08 0.33 3.94
N ALA A 48 -6.52 -0.66 4.63
CA ALA A 48 -6.45 -2.05 4.15
C ALA A 48 -7.85 -2.59 3.82
N ARG A 49 -8.82 -2.39 4.72
CA ARG A 49 -10.22 -2.79 4.49
C ARG A 49 -10.89 -2.02 3.36
N ALA A 50 -10.58 -0.73 3.20
CA ALA A 50 -11.09 0.07 2.09
C ALA A 50 -10.55 -0.40 0.74
N ILE A 51 -9.26 -0.78 0.68
CA ILE A 51 -8.63 -1.35 -0.51
C ILE A 51 -9.28 -2.68 -0.85
N ALA A 52 -9.43 -3.57 0.13
CA ALA A 52 -10.05 -4.88 -0.05
C ALA A 52 -11.51 -4.80 -0.54
N ALA A 53 -12.27 -3.83 -0.04
CA ALA A 53 -13.67 -3.62 -0.45
C ALA A 53 -13.83 -2.82 -1.76
N SER A 54 -12.74 -2.27 -2.32
CA SER A 54 -12.80 -1.43 -3.51
C SER A 54 -12.93 -2.26 -4.79
N LYS A 55 -13.56 -1.69 -5.83
CA LYS A 55 -13.58 -2.26 -7.18
C LYS A 55 -12.36 -1.87 -8.02
N ALA A 56 -11.47 -1.06 -7.45
CA ALA A 56 -10.26 -0.60 -8.10
C ALA A 56 -9.33 -1.78 -8.40
N PHE A 57 -8.58 -1.69 -9.49
CA PHE A 57 -7.38 -2.53 -9.64
C PHE A 57 -6.34 -2.09 -8.61
N SER A 58 -5.94 -2.99 -7.71
CA SER A 58 -5.05 -2.67 -6.59
C SER A 58 -3.68 -3.34 -6.72
N ILE A 59 -2.63 -2.54 -6.56
CA ILE A 59 -1.24 -2.98 -6.57
C ILE A 59 -0.66 -2.68 -5.19
N ALA A 60 -0.21 -3.71 -4.46
CA ALA A 60 0.51 -3.55 -3.20
C ALA A 60 1.98 -3.89 -3.39
N GLY A 61 2.89 -3.09 -2.82
CA GLY A 61 4.32 -3.40 -2.83
C GLY A 61 5.08 -2.69 -1.70
N GLY A 62 6.25 -3.22 -1.37
CA GLY A 62 7.04 -2.79 -0.21
C GLY A 62 6.82 -3.68 1.00
N GLY A 63 7.89 -3.94 1.77
CA GLY A 63 7.88 -4.91 2.89
C GLY A 63 6.81 -4.61 3.93
N ASP A 64 6.70 -3.35 4.37
CA ASP A 64 5.72 -2.94 5.37
C ASP A 64 4.29 -3.04 4.84
N THR A 65 4.07 -2.77 3.55
CA THR A 65 2.77 -2.96 2.90
C THR A 65 2.37 -4.43 2.91
N LEU A 66 3.28 -5.34 2.58
CA LEU A 66 3.03 -6.78 2.58
C LEU A 66 2.75 -7.28 4.01
N ALA A 67 3.48 -6.78 5.01
CA ALA A 67 3.21 -7.08 6.41
C ALA A 67 1.83 -6.57 6.87
N ALA A 68 1.38 -5.41 6.38
CA ALA A 68 0.02 -4.93 6.65
C ALA A 68 -1.05 -5.78 5.93
N VAL A 69 -0.81 -6.17 4.68
CA VAL A 69 -1.69 -7.07 3.90
C VAL A 69 -1.90 -8.40 4.63
N ASP A 70 -0.81 -9.02 5.11
CA ASP A 70 -0.83 -10.26 5.90
C ASP A 70 -1.52 -10.05 7.26
N LYS A 71 -1.12 -9.03 8.04
CA LYS A 71 -1.71 -8.75 9.36
C LYS A 71 -3.23 -8.58 9.31
N TYR A 72 -3.75 -7.92 8.27
CA TYR A 72 -5.18 -7.69 8.12
C TYR A 72 -5.87 -8.77 7.28
N GLY A 73 -5.16 -9.75 6.73
CA GLY A 73 -5.72 -10.87 5.99
C GLY A 73 -6.52 -10.43 4.78
N ILE A 74 -5.94 -9.57 3.94
CA ILE A 74 -6.57 -9.06 2.71
C ILE A 74 -5.84 -9.52 1.44
N GLU A 75 -5.00 -10.54 1.54
CA GLU A 75 -4.16 -11.04 0.44
C GLU A 75 -4.98 -11.39 -0.81
N ASP A 76 -6.07 -12.11 -0.62
CA ASP A 76 -6.97 -12.54 -1.69
C ASP A 76 -7.79 -11.39 -2.31
N ASP A 77 -7.86 -10.24 -1.64
CA ASP A 77 -8.62 -9.06 -2.07
C ASP A 77 -7.75 -8.03 -2.83
N VAL A 78 -6.42 -8.21 -2.85
CA VAL A 78 -5.49 -7.34 -3.57
C VAL A 78 -5.23 -7.89 -4.97
N SER A 79 -5.38 -7.07 -6.02
CA SER A 79 -5.27 -7.55 -7.41
C SER A 79 -3.87 -8.01 -7.80
N TYR A 80 -2.83 -7.36 -7.28
CA TYR A 80 -1.44 -7.74 -7.51
C TYR A 80 -0.56 -7.38 -6.31
N ILE A 81 0.21 -8.36 -5.82
CA ILE A 81 1.19 -8.19 -4.75
C ILE A 81 2.59 -8.27 -5.35
N SER A 82 3.33 -7.16 -5.27
CA SER A 82 4.71 -7.07 -5.71
C SER A 82 5.68 -7.46 -4.60
N THR A 83 6.42 -8.54 -4.83
CA THR A 83 7.56 -8.95 -3.98
C THR A 83 8.89 -8.32 -4.44
N GLY A 84 8.85 -7.41 -5.41
CA GLY A 84 10.04 -6.81 -6.03
C GLY A 84 10.80 -5.79 -5.17
N GLY A 85 10.31 -5.46 -3.97
CA GLY A 85 10.97 -4.57 -3.02
C GLY A 85 11.49 -3.28 -3.66
N GLY A 86 12.81 -3.10 -3.68
CA GLY A 86 13.46 -1.94 -4.30
C GLY A 86 13.19 -1.79 -5.80
N ALA A 87 13.10 -2.89 -6.57
CA ALA A 87 12.81 -2.82 -8.00
C ALA A 87 11.39 -2.30 -8.28
N PHE A 88 10.44 -2.57 -7.38
CA PHE A 88 9.09 -2.00 -7.45
C PHE A 88 9.10 -0.49 -7.21
N LEU A 89 9.87 -0.03 -6.22
CA LEU A 89 10.04 1.39 -5.93
C LEU A 89 10.74 2.12 -7.08
N GLU A 90 11.84 1.58 -7.60
CA GLU A 90 12.55 2.17 -8.75
C GLU A 90 11.64 2.29 -9.98
N PHE A 91 10.80 1.29 -10.22
CA PHE A 91 9.80 1.36 -11.28
C PHE A 91 8.77 2.47 -11.04
N LEU A 92 8.24 2.60 -9.81
CA LEU A 92 7.32 3.68 -9.45
C LEU A 92 7.95 5.08 -9.49
N GLU A 93 9.26 5.17 -9.24
CA GLU A 93 10.05 6.40 -9.42
C GLU A 93 10.25 6.77 -10.90
N GLY A 94 9.81 5.91 -11.83
CA GLY A 94 9.96 6.10 -13.27
C GLY A 94 11.37 5.83 -13.79
N LYS A 95 12.22 5.15 -12.99
CA LYS A 95 13.56 4.77 -13.42
C LYS A 95 13.49 3.61 -14.41
N GLU A 96 14.45 3.60 -15.34
CA GLU A 96 14.63 2.46 -16.21
C GLU A 96 15.31 1.31 -15.45
N LEU A 97 14.64 0.17 -15.38
CA LEU A 97 15.22 -1.04 -14.80
C LEU A 97 16.18 -1.67 -15.82
N PRO A 98 17.50 -1.80 -15.52
CA PRO A 98 18.50 -2.23 -16.50
C PRO A 98 18.20 -3.60 -17.14
N ALA A 99 17.69 -4.55 -16.34
CA ALA A 99 17.33 -5.88 -16.82
C ALA A 99 16.16 -5.84 -17.82
N VAL A 100 15.17 -4.97 -17.58
CA VAL A 100 14.02 -4.81 -18.48
C VAL A 100 14.46 -4.10 -19.77
N ALA A 101 15.33 -3.10 -19.68
CA ALA A 101 15.88 -2.40 -20.84
C ALA A 101 16.69 -3.34 -21.75
N ALA A 102 17.53 -4.20 -21.15
CA ALA A 102 18.30 -5.19 -21.88
C ALA A 102 17.41 -6.18 -22.66
N LEU A 103 16.26 -6.57 -22.10
CA LEU A 103 15.28 -7.42 -22.79
C LEU A 103 14.57 -6.67 -23.93
N LYS A 104 14.15 -5.42 -23.70
CA LYS A 104 13.52 -4.58 -24.74
C LYS A 104 14.42 -4.32 -25.93
N ALA A 105 15.72 -4.13 -25.72
CA ALA A 105 16.70 -3.93 -26.79
C ALA A 105 16.94 -5.19 -27.67
N ARG A 106 16.44 -6.35 -27.23
CA ARG A 106 16.59 -7.64 -27.94
C ARG A 106 15.31 -8.11 -28.62
N ALA A 107 14.18 -7.48 -28.32
CA ALA A 107 12.87 -7.74 -28.94
C ALA A 107 12.74 -6.98 -30.27
#